data_AF-A0A7C4TP47-F1
#
_entry.id   AF-A0A7C4TP47-F1
#
_cell.length_a   1.000
_cell.length_b   1.000
_cell.length_c   1.000
_cell.angle_alpha   90.00
_cell.angle_beta   90.00
_cell.angle_gamma   90.00
#
_symmetry.space_group_name_H-M   'P 1'
#
loop_
_entity.id
_entity.type
_entity.pdbx_description
1 polymer ?
#
loop_
_entity_poly.entity_id
_entity_poly.type
_entity_poly.pdbx_seq_one_letter_code
_entity_poly.pdbx_strand_id
1 'polypeptide(L)'
;MLERKKLDLTLSSVVILMIFSAFALIRMENIGFCSDGPIIVNPGESIQAAVDGASEGSTILIRSGNYSEKEIQVNKTVKIIGENAETTIVDGQTTINFIFRVSISNVIIENLTMQNTSLSFPEAPAIKLDSVQNVTIQKLRIRNAGYGIQMYLSNYTLIAYNRFSEANVGIRMSNKSGNNTIFCNTIENNQKGLEITTLDCQFNKVYHNNFINNTDQIPDGSLGSNNIFDNGYPSGGNYWSDHIASDSKSGTYPQSQNGSDGILDYAYPDSLSLWDEYPLASPISIVEISAYEKTFTIEVMTNSSVTVYFNQSAKSLILFVNDPDEVNGSCRILIPKELLIVETLNQWLIYYSNDLSEQIEPQWIHDDDQNTYIYLTYLYTINKIEILVSEHFTLLMPLLLTGALIVILLKKRIKRKTSNWCKRTRL
;
A
#
# COMPACT_ATOMS: atom_id res chain seq x y z
N MET A 1 30.97 -1.07 37.75
CA MET A 1 29.86 -0.13 38.06
C MET A 1 29.37 0.63 36.81
N LEU A 2 30.24 0.91 35.84
CA LEU A 2 29.86 1.51 34.54
C LEU A 2 29.06 0.57 33.61
N GLU A 3 29.35 -0.75 33.62
CA GLU A 3 28.64 -1.72 32.76
C GLU A 3 27.21 -2.01 33.22
N ARG A 4 26.94 -2.00 34.54
CA ARG A 4 25.57 -2.15 35.06
C ARG A 4 24.65 -0.98 34.65
N LYS A 5 25.18 0.25 34.60
CA LYS A 5 24.41 1.42 34.15
C LYS A 5 24.12 1.42 32.65
N LYS A 6 24.98 0.82 31.81
CA LYS A 6 24.70 0.62 30.38
C LYS A 6 23.63 -0.44 30.15
N LEU A 7 23.67 -1.52 30.94
CA LEU A 7 22.68 -2.60 30.85
C LEU A 7 21.27 -2.14 31.27
N ASP A 8 21.16 -1.33 32.33
CA ASP A 8 19.87 -0.79 32.79
C ASP A 8 19.26 0.24 31.82
N LEU A 9 20.10 1.06 31.15
CA LEU A 9 19.60 1.97 30.11
C LEU A 9 19.09 1.20 28.90
N THR A 10 19.79 0.16 28.45
CA THR A 10 19.35 -0.67 27.31
C THR A 10 18.08 -1.47 27.63
N LEU A 11 17.93 -1.95 28.87
CA LEU A 11 16.73 -2.69 29.28
C LEU A 11 15.51 -1.77 29.36
N SER A 12 15.69 -0.53 29.85
CA SER A 12 14.61 0.48 29.87
C SER A 12 14.19 0.91 28.46
N SER A 13 15.13 1.07 27.52
CA SER A 13 14.81 1.40 26.12
C SER A 13 14.06 0.28 25.42
N VAL A 14 14.43 -0.98 25.69
CA VAL A 14 13.81 -2.18 25.10
C VAL A 14 12.42 -2.43 25.68
N VAL A 15 12.19 -2.14 26.96
CA VAL A 15 10.85 -2.22 27.58
C VAL A 15 9.94 -1.10 27.05
N ILE A 16 10.45 0.12 26.82
CA ILE A 16 9.67 1.21 26.23
C ILE A 16 9.34 0.92 24.76
N LEU A 17 10.27 0.35 23.98
CA LEU A 17 10.00 -0.14 22.62
C LEU A 17 9.03 -1.32 22.59
N MET A 18 9.05 -2.22 23.58
CA MET A 18 8.06 -3.29 23.71
C MET A 18 6.69 -2.78 24.14
N ILE A 19 6.60 -1.69 24.91
CA ILE A 19 5.32 -1.05 25.25
C ILE A 19 4.79 -0.30 24.02
N PHE A 20 5.62 0.41 23.26
CA PHE A 20 5.21 1.05 22.00
C PHE A 20 4.85 0.03 20.90
N SER A 21 5.55 -1.10 20.80
CA SER A 21 5.17 -2.19 19.89
C SER A 21 3.95 -2.94 20.39
N ALA A 22 3.71 -3.04 21.71
CA ALA A 22 2.46 -3.56 22.26
C ALA A 22 1.27 -2.60 22.06
N PHE A 23 1.50 -1.28 21.90
CA PHE A 23 0.47 -0.32 21.48
C PHE A 23 0.23 -0.33 19.96
N ALA A 24 1.25 -0.64 19.14
CA ALA A 24 1.09 -0.92 17.71
C ALA A 24 0.53 -2.33 17.40
N LEU A 25 0.61 -3.24 18.39
CA LEU A 25 0.01 -4.57 18.41
C LEU A 25 -1.21 -4.63 19.34
N ILE A 26 -1.87 -3.50 19.63
CA ILE A 26 -3.31 -3.54 19.90
C ILE A 26 -3.93 -4.02 18.60
N ARG A 27 -4.06 -5.33 18.55
CA ARG A 27 -4.78 -6.09 17.54
C ARG A 27 -6.07 -5.32 17.25
N MET A 28 -6.35 -5.08 15.97
CA MET A 28 -7.71 -5.23 15.48
C MET A 28 -8.14 -6.69 15.70
N GLU A 29 -8.23 -7.10 16.96
CA GLU A 29 -9.00 -8.27 17.36
C GLU A 29 -10.40 -7.74 17.60
N ASN A 30 -11.23 -7.93 16.57
CA ASN A 30 -12.67 -7.98 16.67
C ASN A 30 -13.28 -6.84 17.52
N ILE A 31 -13.53 -5.69 16.87
CA ILE A 31 -14.82 -5.05 17.15
C ILE A 31 -15.84 -6.16 16.90
N GLY A 32 -16.42 -6.69 17.97
CA GLY A 32 -17.30 -7.85 17.90
C GLY A 32 -18.38 -7.58 16.87
N PHE A 33 -18.23 -8.16 15.68
CA PHE A 33 -19.30 -8.18 14.70
C PHE A 33 -20.47 -8.89 15.37
N CYS A 34 -21.63 -8.24 15.34
CA CYS A 34 -22.89 -8.80 15.80
C CYS A 34 -23.07 -10.22 15.24
N SER A 35 -23.67 -11.11 16.02
CA SER A 35 -24.07 -12.46 15.59
C SER A 35 -25.13 -12.45 14.48
N ASP A 36 -25.69 -11.28 14.19
CA ASP A 36 -26.62 -11.07 13.09
C ASP A 36 -25.83 -10.68 11.83
N GLY A 37 -26.15 -11.34 10.70
CA GLY A 37 -25.54 -11.06 9.42
C GLY A 37 -25.68 -9.59 8.96
N PRO A 38 -25.03 -9.20 7.85
CA PRO A 38 -25.07 -7.83 7.39
C PRO A 38 -26.50 -7.36 7.09
N ILE A 39 -26.79 -6.10 7.39
CA ILE A 39 -28.01 -5.41 6.94
C ILE A 39 -27.87 -5.22 5.43
N ILE A 40 -28.71 -5.90 4.66
CA ILE A 40 -28.67 -5.83 3.19
C ILE A 40 -29.51 -4.66 2.72
N VAL A 41 -28.96 -3.84 1.84
CA VAL A 41 -29.69 -2.80 1.09
C VAL A 41 -29.70 -3.20 -0.38
N ASN A 42 -30.89 -3.40 -0.93
CA ASN A 42 -31.13 -3.72 -2.33
C ASN A 42 -31.52 -2.46 -3.12
N PRO A 43 -31.39 -2.47 -4.46
CA PRO A 43 -31.81 -1.34 -5.28
C PRO A 43 -33.28 -0.97 -5.03
N GLY A 44 -33.53 0.31 -4.75
CA GLY A 44 -34.85 0.83 -4.38
C GLY A 44 -35.12 0.91 -2.87
N GLU A 45 -34.28 0.28 -2.04
CA GLU A 45 -34.27 0.49 -0.59
C GLU A 45 -33.40 1.70 -0.23
N SER A 46 -33.67 2.30 0.94
CA SER A 46 -32.93 3.47 1.42
C SER A 46 -31.71 3.06 2.25
N ILE A 47 -30.56 3.62 1.89
CA ILE A 47 -29.32 3.51 2.65
C ILE A 47 -29.49 4.22 4.00
N GLN A 48 -30.13 5.39 4.03
CA GLN A 48 -30.42 6.09 5.28
C GLN A 48 -31.24 5.23 6.24
N ALA A 49 -32.30 4.57 5.76
CA ALA A 49 -33.12 3.69 6.59
C ALA A 49 -32.31 2.52 7.19
N ALA A 50 -31.34 1.98 6.43
CA ALA A 50 -30.43 0.96 6.93
C ALA A 50 -29.50 1.50 8.03
N VAL A 51 -28.96 2.72 7.88
CA VAL A 51 -28.18 3.38 8.93
C VAL A 51 -29.05 3.63 10.18
N ASP A 52 -30.26 4.13 9.99
CA ASP A 52 -31.21 4.41 11.08
C ASP A 52 -31.66 3.13 11.82
N GLY A 53 -31.71 2.00 11.13
CA GLY A 53 -32.02 0.68 11.70
C GLY A 53 -30.81 -0.06 12.30
N ALA A 54 -29.58 0.32 11.95
CA ALA A 54 -28.37 -0.36 12.39
C ALA A 54 -28.09 -0.23 13.89
N SER A 55 -27.48 -1.25 14.48
CA SER A 55 -26.85 -1.12 15.80
C SER A 55 -25.40 -0.65 15.65
N GLU A 56 -24.79 -0.16 16.73
CA GLU A 56 -23.36 0.16 16.72
C GLU A 56 -22.53 -1.09 16.37
N GLY A 57 -21.56 -0.93 15.48
CA GLY A 57 -20.71 -1.99 14.95
C GLY A 57 -21.35 -2.84 13.84
N SER A 58 -22.59 -2.57 13.41
CA SER A 58 -23.23 -3.31 12.33
C SER A 58 -22.54 -3.10 10.98
N THR A 59 -22.59 -4.14 10.14
CA THR A 59 -22.24 -4.05 8.71
C THR A 59 -23.48 -3.81 7.88
N ILE A 60 -23.45 -2.81 7.02
CA ILE A 60 -24.45 -2.51 5.99
C ILE A 60 -23.83 -2.89 4.65
N LEU A 61 -24.41 -3.88 3.97
CA LEU A 61 -23.99 -4.32 2.64
C LEU A 61 -24.97 -3.79 1.59
N ILE A 62 -24.49 -2.87 0.75
CA ILE A 62 -25.23 -2.29 -0.36
C ILE A 62 -25.01 -3.15 -1.60
N ARG A 63 -26.07 -3.75 -2.12
CA ARG A 63 -26.00 -4.59 -3.34
C ARG A 63 -25.77 -3.74 -4.58
N SER A 64 -25.22 -4.35 -5.62
CA SER A 64 -25.05 -3.72 -6.93
C SER A 64 -26.36 -3.10 -7.42
N GLY A 65 -26.27 -1.86 -7.90
CA GLY A 65 -27.39 -1.07 -8.38
C GLY A 65 -27.12 0.43 -8.27
N ASN A 66 -28.09 1.22 -8.73
CA ASN A 66 -28.03 2.67 -8.68
C ASN A 66 -28.96 3.21 -7.60
N TYR A 67 -28.41 3.97 -6.65
CA TYR A 67 -29.09 4.56 -5.51
C TYR A 67 -29.09 6.07 -5.68
N SER A 68 -30.23 6.64 -6.11
CA SER A 68 -30.42 8.09 -6.21
C SER A 68 -30.76 8.68 -4.85
N GLU A 69 -29.80 8.67 -3.94
CA GLU A 69 -29.95 9.12 -2.56
C GLU A 69 -28.84 10.11 -2.21
N LYS A 70 -29.18 11.08 -1.36
CA LYS A 70 -28.31 12.18 -0.93
C LYS A 70 -28.65 12.56 0.50
N GLU A 71 -27.80 13.36 1.13
CA GLU A 71 -27.95 13.80 2.51
C GLU A 71 -27.94 12.69 3.56
N ILE A 72 -27.32 11.54 3.23
CA ILE A 72 -27.24 10.38 4.13
C ILE A 72 -26.39 10.74 5.35
N GLN A 73 -27.01 10.75 6.53
CA GLN A 73 -26.38 10.94 7.83
C GLN A 73 -25.84 9.61 8.34
N VAL A 74 -24.52 9.49 8.37
CA VAL A 74 -23.82 8.41 9.06
C VAL A 74 -23.50 8.88 10.47
N ASN A 75 -24.44 8.64 11.38
CA ASN A 75 -24.40 9.05 12.79
C ASN A 75 -24.28 7.86 13.77
N LYS A 76 -24.11 6.64 13.24
CA LYS A 76 -23.75 5.43 13.98
C LYS A 76 -22.41 4.88 13.51
N THR A 77 -21.66 4.27 14.42
CA THR A 77 -20.43 3.55 14.11
C THR A 77 -20.80 2.28 13.34
N VAL A 78 -20.69 2.32 12.01
CA VAL A 78 -21.05 1.22 11.12
C VAL A 78 -19.98 0.98 10.06
N LYS A 79 -19.99 -0.21 9.48
CA LYS A 79 -19.24 -0.53 8.27
C LYS A 79 -20.19 -0.55 7.07
N ILE A 80 -20.03 0.37 6.13
CA ILE A 80 -20.82 0.46 4.89
C ILE A 80 -19.97 -0.08 3.74
N ILE A 81 -20.45 -1.13 3.09
CA ILE A 81 -19.72 -1.84 2.03
C ILE A 81 -20.60 -1.90 0.79
N GLY A 82 -20.09 -1.47 -0.35
CA GLY A 82 -20.69 -1.83 -1.63
C GLY A 82 -20.28 -3.23 -2.06
N GLU A 83 -21.18 -3.95 -2.72
CA GLU A 83 -20.89 -5.28 -3.23
C GLU A 83 -19.76 -5.27 -4.28
N ASN A 84 -19.73 -4.23 -5.11
CA ASN A 84 -18.70 -4.02 -6.13
C ASN A 84 -18.66 -2.54 -6.52
N ALA A 85 -17.48 -1.92 -6.46
CA ALA A 85 -17.30 -0.51 -6.78
C ALA A 85 -17.73 -0.12 -8.20
N GLU A 86 -17.65 -1.02 -9.19
CA GLU A 86 -18.06 -0.74 -10.57
C GLU A 86 -19.58 -0.68 -10.76
N THR A 87 -20.35 -1.36 -9.89
CA THR A 87 -21.80 -1.56 -10.07
C THR A 87 -22.66 -1.08 -8.91
N THR A 88 -22.06 -0.77 -7.76
CA THR A 88 -22.76 -0.20 -6.60
C THR A 88 -22.58 1.31 -6.59
N ILE A 89 -23.55 2.05 -7.11
CA ILE A 89 -23.45 3.47 -7.41
C ILE A 89 -24.42 4.27 -6.53
N VAL A 90 -23.91 5.26 -5.79
CA VAL A 90 -24.73 6.25 -5.09
C VAL A 90 -24.63 7.58 -5.85
N ASP A 91 -25.75 8.07 -6.36
CA ASP A 91 -25.82 9.21 -7.26
C ASP A 91 -26.44 10.44 -6.57
N GLY A 92 -25.66 11.52 -6.46
CA GLY A 92 -26.03 12.79 -5.82
C GLY A 92 -26.93 13.70 -6.67
N GLN A 93 -27.26 13.28 -7.91
CA GLN A 93 -28.19 13.93 -8.83
C GLN A 93 -27.86 15.41 -9.16
N THR A 94 -26.57 15.75 -9.17
CA THR A 94 -26.01 17.10 -9.45
C THR A 94 -26.44 18.18 -8.45
N THR A 95 -27.01 17.77 -7.32
CA THR A 95 -27.51 18.69 -6.29
C THR A 95 -26.37 19.30 -5.47
N ILE A 96 -26.65 20.43 -4.81
CA ILE A 96 -25.68 21.13 -3.94
C ILE A 96 -25.44 20.41 -2.60
N ASN A 97 -26.04 19.24 -2.42
CA ASN A 97 -25.99 18.49 -1.17
C ASN A 97 -24.81 17.52 -1.18
N PHE A 98 -24.38 17.11 0.02
CA PHE A 98 -23.48 15.98 0.16
C PHE A 98 -24.21 14.66 -0.11
N ILE A 99 -23.47 13.62 -0.49
CA ILE A 99 -24.04 12.27 -0.52
C ILE A 99 -24.02 11.72 0.91
N PHE A 100 -22.84 11.58 1.52
CA PHE A 100 -22.70 11.14 2.91
C PHE A 100 -22.14 12.25 3.80
N ARG A 101 -22.72 12.40 4.99
CA ARG A 101 -22.12 13.14 6.11
C ARG A 101 -21.84 12.18 7.25
N VAL A 102 -20.56 11.96 7.51
CA VAL A 102 -20.07 11.15 8.63
C VAL A 102 -19.85 12.08 9.82
N SER A 103 -20.62 11.86 10.89
CA SER A 103 -20.64 12.71 12.09
C SER A 103 -20.32 11.93 13.38
N ILE A 104 -19.85 10.70 13.22
CA ILE A 104 -19.45 9.79 14.29
C ILE A 104 -18.14 9.08 13.91
N SER A 105 -17.34 8.73 14.91
CA SER A 105 -16.02 8.10 14.73
C SER A 105 -16.11 6.59 14.47
N ASN A 106 -15.00 5.98 14.07
CA ASN A 106 -14.86 4.53 13.85
C ASN A 106 -15.72 3.95 12.71
N VAL A 107 -16.04 4.78 11.71
CA VAL A 107 -16.83 4.37 10.53
C VAL A 107 -15.90 3.83 9.44
N ILE A 108 -16.36 2.80 8.72
CA ILE A 108 -15.68 2.30 7.53
C ILE A 108 -16.63 2.42 6.35
N ILE A 109 -16.17 3.00 5.24
CA ILE A 109 -16.92 3.05 3.96
C ILE A 109 -16.02 2.49 2.87
N GLU A 110 -16.48 1.44 2.18
CA GLU A 110 -15.67 0.78 1.16
C GLU A 110 -16.42 0.22 -0.05
N ASN A 111 -15.70 0.04 -1.16
CA ASN A 111 -16.08 -0.74 -2.34
C ASN A 111 -17.37 -0.28 -3.06
N LEU A 112 -17.57 1.03 -3.22
CA LEU A 112 -18.70 1.61 -3.95
C LEU A 112 -18.29 2.84 -4.78
N THR A 113 -19.14 3.21 -5.73
CA THR A 113 -19.02 4.46 -6.48
C THR A 113 -19.92 5.54 -5.89
N MET A 114 -19.42 6.76 -5.78
CA MET A 114 -20.23 7.96 -5.54
C MET A 114 -20.04 8.95 -6.69
N GLN A 115 -21.13 9.54 -7.18
CA GLN A 115 -21.04 10.41 -8.35
C GLN A 115 -22.05 11.55 -8.36
N ASN A 116 -21.80 12.52 -9.24
CA ASN A 116 -22.75 13.57 -9.62
C ASN A 116 -23.21 14.40 -8.41
N THR A 117 -22.27 15.06 -7.74
CA THR A 117 -22.62 16.19 -6.85
C THR A 117 -22.52 17.50 -7.64
N SER A 118 -22.88 18.64 -7.06
CA SER A 118 -22.80 19.92 -7.78
C SER A 118 -21.36 20.36 -8.01
N LEU A 119 -20.95 20.52 -9.27
CA LEU A 119 -19.69 21.18 -9.64
C LEU A 119 -19.76 22.71 -9.53
N SER A 120 -20.97 23.28 -9.51
CA SER A 120 -21.16 24.75 -9.42
C SER A 120 -21.03 25.27 -7.99
N PHE A 121 -21.12 24.39 -6.99
CA PHE A 121 -21.00 24.73 -5.58
C PHE A 121 -19.95 23.84 -4.94
N PRO A 122 -18.76 24.37 -4.63
CA PRO A 122 -17.66 23.55 -4.17
C PRO A 122 -17.97 22.91 -2.80
N GLU A 123 -18.90 23.46 -2.00
CA GLU A 123 -19.36 22.89 -0.73
C GLU A 123 -20.28 21.66 -0.84
N ALA A 124 -20.41 21.04 -2.02
CA ALA A 124 -21.16 19.80 -2.23
C ALA A 124 -20.21 18.58 -2.29
N PRO A 125 -19.71 18.05 -1.15
CA PRO A 125 -18.81 16.91 -1.16
C PRO A 125 -19.55 15.59 -1.41
N ALA A 126 -18.94 14.61 -2.07
CA ALA A 126 -19.49 13.25 -2.04
C ALA A 126 -19.49 12.72 -0.59
N ILE A 127 -18.39 12.89 0.14
CA ILE A 127 -18.30 12.54 1.57
C ILE A 127 -17.82 13.73 2.39
N LYS A 128 -18.61 14.13 3.38
CA LYS A 128 -18.21 15.09 4.42
C LYS A 128 -17.86 14.34 5.71
N LEU A 129 -16.61 14.46 6.15
CA LEU A 129 -16.16 14.06 7.48
C LEU A 129 -16.23 15.29 8.41
N ASP A 130 -17.10 15.22 9.41
CA ASP A 130 -17.42 16.37 10.25
C ASP A 130 -17.15 16.07 11.72
N SER A 131 -15.98 16.53 12.20
CA SER A 131 -15.55 16.39 13.59
C SER A 131 -15.42 14.94 14.07
N VAL A 132 -14.84 14.07 13.23
CA VAL A 132 -14.73 12.62 13.47
C VAL A 132 -13.29 12.14 13.59
N GLN A 133 -13.11 10.94 14.15
CA GLN A 133 -11.82 10.27 14.25
C GLN A 133 -11.90 8.82 13.79
N ASN A 134 -10.76 8.24 13.41
CA ASN A 134 -10.61 6.82 13.09
C ASN A 134 -11.61 6.35 12.01
N VAL A 135 -11.80 7.15 10.96
CA VAL A 135 -12.62 6.76 9.81
C VAL A 135 -11.74 6.13 8.75
N THR A 136 -12.21 5.06 8.11
CA THR A 136 -11.54 4.44 6.95
C THR A 136 -12.42 4.61 5.72
N ILE A 137 -11.88 5.29 4.70
CA ILE A 137 -12.51 5.45 3.38
C ILE A 137 -11.62 4.75 2.37
N GLN A 138 -12.09 3.64 1.79
CA GLN A 138 -11.25 2.87 0.89
C GLN A 138 -11.95 2.21 -0.28
N LYS A 139 -11.22 1.98 -1.38
CA LYS A 139 -11.75 1.30 -2.58
C LYS A 139 -12.99 1.99 -3.16
N LEU A 140 -13.07 3.31 -3.03
CA LEU A 140 -14.15 4.09 -3.61
C LEU A 140 -13.76 4.62 -4.98
N ARG A 141 -14.75 4.78 -5.84
CA ARG A 141 -14.64 5.60 -7.06
C ARG A 141 -15.52 6.84 -6.88
N ILE A 142 -14.92 8.01 -6.77
CA ILE A 142 -15.63 9.27 -6.58
C ILE A 142 -15.41 10.14 -7.80
N ARG A 143 -16.49 10.48 -8.52
CA ARG A 143 -16.38 11.23 -9.78
C ARG A 143 -17.45 12.27 -10.00
N ASN A 144 -17.13 13.30 -10.80
CA ASN A 144 -18.05 14.42 -11.09
C ASN A 144 -18.59 15.03 -9.78
N ALA A 145 -17.67 15.54 -8.96
CA ALA A 145 -17.99 16.00 -7.61
C ALA A 145 -17.47 17.40 -7.29
N GLY A 146 -18.22 18.19 -6.52
CA GLY A 146 -17.76 19.48 -6.00
C GLY A 146 -16.47 19.28 -5.20
N TYR A 147 -16.57 18.51 -4.11
CA TYR A 147 -15.41 17.88 -3.48
C TYR A 147 -15.58 16.36 -3.49
N GLY A 148 -14.51 15.59 -3.66
CA GLY A 148 -14.58 14.14 -3.46
C GLY A 148 -14.79 13.84 -1.97
N ILE A 149 -13.80 14.19 -1.15
CA ILE A 149 -13.90 14.14 0.32
C ILE A 149 -13.61 15.53 0.88
N GLN A 150 -14.47 15.99 1.79
CA GLN A 150 -14.23 17.15 2.63
C GLN A 150 -14.00 16.73 4.08
N MET A 151 -12.86 17.13 4.64
CA MET A 151 -12.51 16.91 6.04
C MET A 151 -12.57 18.22 6.82
N TYR A 152 -13.32 18.20 7.93
CA TYR A 152 -13.44 19.31 8.85
C TYR A 152 -13.26 18.79 10.28
N LEU A 153 -12.29 19.32 11.03
CA LEU A 153 -11.94 18.88 12.39
C LEU A 153 -11.78 17.36 12.51
N SER A 154 -11.33 16.69 11.45
CA SER A 154 -11.30 15.22 11.38
C SER A 154 -9.88 14.68 11.38
N ASN A 155 -9.62 13.68 12.23
CA ASN A 155 -8.26 13.24 12.55
C ASN A 155 -8.13 11.72 12.51
N TYR A 156 -6.90 11.20 12.39
CA TYR A 156 -6.64 9.75 12.42
C TYR A 156 -7.45 8.95 11.37
N THR A 157 -7.76 9.58 10.25
CA THR A 157 -8.53 8.98 9.14
C THR A 157 -7.57 8.33 8.15
N LEU A 158 -7.95 7.17 7.62
CA LEU A 158 -7.29 6.51 6.50
C LEU A 158 -8.11 6.72 5.22
N ILE A 159 -7.52 7.35 4.21
CA ILE A 159 -8.08 7.47 2.86
C ILE A 159 -7.17 6.68 1.93
N ALA A 160 -7.60 5.49 1.51
CA ALA A 160 -6.72 4.60 0.73
C ALA A 160 -7.38 3.87 -0.43
N TYR A 161 -6.64 3.58 -1.49
CA TYR A 161 -7.13 2.79 -2.62
C TYR A 161 -8.35 3.38 -3.33
N ASN A 162 -8.56 4.70 -3.22
CA ASN A 162 -9.67 5.38 -3.86
C ASN A 162 -9.24 5.98 -5.20
N ARG A 163 -10.21 6.16 -6.09
CA ARG A 163 -10.07 6.93 -7.33
C ARG A 163 -10.92 8.19 -7.25
N PHE A 164 -10.29 9.36 -7.41
CA PHE A 164 -10.95 10.66 -7.46
C PHE A 164 -10.77 11.24 -8.85
N SER A 165 -11.86 11.46 -9.59
CA SER A 165 -11.79 12.00 -10.95
C SER A 165 -12.84 13.07 -11.26
N GLU A 166 -12.49 14.04 -12.10
CA GLU A 166 -13.44 15.06 -12.58
C GLU A 166 -14.12 15.83 -11.43
N ALA A 167 -13.40 16.10 -10.34
CA ALA A 167 -13.87 16.91 -9.22
C ALA A 167 -13.28 18.32 -9.24
N ASN A 168 -13.92 19.31 -8.59
CA ASN A 168 -13.25 20.59 -8.36
C ASN A 168 -12.09 20.39 -7.37
N VAL A 169 -12.29 19.61 -6.30
CA VAL A 169 -11.20 19.17 -5.43
C VAL A 169 -11.35 17.69 -5.13
N GLY A 170 -10.32 16.89 -5.37
CA GLY A 170 -10.34 15.47 -5.02
C GLY A 170 -10.51 15.27 -3.52
N ILE A 171 -9.58 15.80 -2.74
CA ILE A 171 -9.62 15.76 -1.26
C ILE A 171 -9.35 17.16 -0.71
N ARG A 172 -10.21 17.63 0.21
CA ARG A 172 -10.06 18.92 0.90
C ARG A 172 -9.93 18.73 2.40
N MET A 173 -8.90 19.30 3.01
CA MET A 173 -8.66 19.29 4.46
C MET A 173 -8.72 20.71 5.03
N SER A 174 -9.50 20.88 6.09
CA SER A 174 -9.71 22.17 6.75
C SER A 174 -9.84 22.04 8.25
N ASN A 175 -9.54 23.14 8.96
CA ASN A 175 -9.77 23.34 10.39
C ASN A 175 -9.21 22.19 11.25
N LYS A 176 -7.89 22.17 11.49
CA LYS A 176 -7.22 21.18 12.35
C LYS A 176 -7.48 19.72 11.96
N SER A 177 -7.67 19.44 10.68
CA SER A 177 -7.70 18.06 10.19
C SER A 177 -6.26 17.56 10.07
N GLY A 178 -5.83 16.77 11.04
CA GLY A 178 -4.44 16.32 11.19
C GLY A 178 -4.29 14.84 11.53
N ASN A 179 -3.05 14.35 11.48
CA ASN A 179 -2.72 12.93 11.71
C ASN A 179 -3.49 11.96 10.80
N ASN A 180 -3.82 12.37 9.58
CA ASN A 180 -4.50 11.52 8.60
C ASN A 180 -3.47 10.88 7.66
N THR A 181 -3.83 9.73 7.09
CA THR A 181 -3.02 9.03 6.09
C THR A 181 -3.78 8.94 4.77
N ILE A 182 -3.17 9.48 3.71
CA ILE A 182 -3.67 9.44 2.33
C ILE A 182 -2.70 8.59 1.53
N PHE A 183 -3.13 7.40 1.14
CA PHE A 183 -2.22 6.35 0.66
C PHE A 183 -2.79 5.54 -0.51
N CYS A 184 -2.02 5.25 -1.56
CA CYS A 184 -2.47 4.42 -2.68
C CYS A 184 -3.76 4.91 -3.36
N ASN A 185 -4.00 6.22 -3.43
CA ASN A 185 -5.12 6.77 -4.18
C ASN A 185 -4.68 7.18 -5.59
N THR A 186 -5.59 7.11 -6.54
CA THR A 186 -5.43 7.75 -7.85
C THR A 186 -6.30 9.01 -7.92
N ILE A 187 -5.66 10.17 -7.91
CA ILE A 187 -6.28 11.50 -7.89
C ILE A 187 -5.98 12.15 -9.23
N GLU A 188 -6.97 12.18 -10.12
CA GLU A 188 -6.73 12.55 -11.51
C GLU A 188 -7.78 13.45 -12.15
N ASN A 189 -7.38 14.27 -13.13
CA ASN A 189 -8.31 15.09 -13.91
C ASN A 189 -9.24 15.97 -13.05
N ASN A 190 -8.79 16.40 -11.88
CA ASN A 190 -9.50 17.33 -11.01
C ASN A 190 -9.00 18.77 -11.24
N GLN A 191 -9.77 19.78 -10.84
CA GLN A 191 -9.21 21.14 -10.81
C GLN A 191 -8.08 21.21 -9.77
N LYS A 192 -8.28 20.61 -8.59
CA LYS A 192 -7.27 20.48 -7.54
C LYS A 192 -7.20 19.04 -7.06
N GLY A 193 -6.00 18.48 -6.97
CA GLY A 193 -5.81 17.12 -6.46
C GLY A 193 -6.10 17.02 -4.96
N LEU A 194 -5.24 17.63 -4.16
CA LEU A 194 -5.37 17.75 -2.70
C LEU A 194 -5.28 19.22 -2.29
N GLU A 195 -6.24 19.69 -1.50
CA GLU A 195 -6.24 21.06 -0.98
C GLU A 195 -6.25 21.05 0.56
N ILE A 196 -5.21 21.60 1.17
CA ILE A 196 -5.16 21.88 2.61
C ILE A 196 -5.39 23.37 2.77
N THR A 197 -6.45 23.79 3.47
CA THR A 197 -6.87 25.21 3.46
C THR A 197 -6.57 25.98 4.73
N THR A 198 -6.07 25.32 5.77
CA THR A 198 -5.69 25.97 7.03
C THR A 198 -4.36 25.40 7.53
N LEU A 199 -3.47 26.28 8.01
CA LEU A 199 -2.11 25.92 8.44
C LEU A 199 -2.06 25.00 9.68
N ASP A 200 -3.19 24.85 10.37
CA ASP A 200 -3.35 23.98 11.53
C ASP A 200 -3.72 22.53 11.17
N CYS A 201 -3.94 22.23 9.88
CA CYS A 201 -3.96 20.86 9.37
C CYS A 201 -2.52 20.32 9.29
N GLN A 202 -2.11 19.54 10.28
CA GLN A 202 -0.72 19.12 10.49
C GLN A 202 -0.58 17.61 10.69
N PHE A 203 0.64 17.10 10.49
CA PHE A 203 1.00 15.70 10.72
C PHE A 203 0.26 14.72 9.82
N ASN A 204 -0.26 15.19 8.69
CA ASN A 204 -0.82 14.29 7.67
C ASN A 204 0.33 13.65 6.88
N LYS A 205 0.14 12.39 6.51
CA LYS A 205 1.06 11.64 5.64
C LYS A 205 0.38 11.36 4.31
N VAL A 206 1.02 11.73 3.22
CA VAL A 206 0.49 11.57 1.87
C VAL A 206 1.56 10.89 1.02
N TYR A 207 1.45 9.59 0.77
CA TYR A 207 2.50 8.86 0.05
C TYR A 207 1.90 7.75 -0.80
N HIS A 208 2.64 7.33 -1.82
CA HIS A 208 2.22 6.31 -2.78
C HIS A 208 0.87 6.64 -3.42
N ASN A 209 0.59 7.91 -3.71
CA ASN A 209 -0.58 8.30 -4.50
C ASN A 209 -0.15 8.64 -5.94
N ASN A 210 -1.09 8.49 -6.87
CA ASN A 210 -0.96 8.98 -8.23
C ASN A 210 -1.69 10.33 -8.37
N PHE A 211 -0.94 11.41 -8.54
CA PHE A 211 -1.47 12.73 -8.87
C PHE A 211 -1.32 12.97 -10.38
N ILE A 212 -2.41 12.83 -11.14
CA ILE A 212 -2.36 12.76 -12.61
C ILE A 212 -3.25 13.82 -13.26
N ASN A 213 -2.66 14.73 -14.04
CA ASN A 213 -3.40 15.70 -14.86
C ASN A 213 -4.45 16.52 -14.07
N ASN A 214 -4.19 16.79 -12.79
CA ASN A 214 -4.98 17.80 -12.09
C ASN A 214 -4.52 19.19 -12.56
N THR A 215 -5.42 20.19 -12.57
CA THR A 215 -5.01 21.55 -12.97
C THR A 215 -3.97 22.10 -12.00
N ASP A 216 -4.21 21.92 -10.70
CA ASP A 216 -3.22 22.06 -9.63
C ASP A 216 -3.14 20.72 -8.89
N GLN A 217 -1.96 20.08 -8.82
CA GLN A 217 -1.81 18.86 -8.00
C GLN A 217 -2.10 19.18 -6.53
N ILE A 218 -1.45 20.24 -6.04
CA ILE A 218 -1.61 20.82 -4.71
C ILE A 218 -1.46 22.34 -4.85
N PRO A 219 -2.51 23.14 -4.61
CA PRO A 219 -2.41 24.59 -4.67
C PRO A 219 -1.47 25.16 -3.59
N ASP A 220 -0.65 26.13 -3.99
CA ASP A 220 0.22 26.86 -3.07
C ASP A 220 -0.57 27.60 -1.98
N GLY A 221 -0.04 27.61 -0.75
CA GLY A 221 -0.39 28.62 0.26
C GLY A 221 -1.06 28.13 1.55
N SER A 222 -1.20 26.83 1.81
CA SER A 222 -1.77 26.36 3.09
C SER A 222 -1.35 24.95 3.51
N LEU A 223 -0.19 24.49 3.06
CA LEU A 223 0.39 23.22 3.53
C LEU A 223 1.05 23.45 4.88
N GLY A 224 0.35 23.09 5.96
CA GLY A 224 0.90 23.15 7.31
C GLY A 224 2.29 22.51 7.35
N SER A 225 3.22 23.11 8.09
CA SER A 225 4.67 22.81 8.01
C SER A 225 5.08 21.38 8.39
N ASN A 226 4.16 20.59 8.94
CA ASN A 226 4.43 19.25 9.47
C ASN A 226 3.71 18.15 8.67
N ASN A 227 3.21 18.45 7.47
CA ASN A 227 2.69 17.43 6.57
C ASN A 227 3.85 16.83 5.77
N ILE A 228 3.81 15.52 5.55
CA ILE A 228 4.88 14.76 4.88
C ILE A 228 4.27 14.13 3.63
N PHE A 229 4.92 14.30 2.48
CA PHE A 229 4.45 13.79 1.19
C PHE A 229 5.27 12.60 0.66
N ASP A 230 5.99 11.93 1.56
CA ASP A 230 6.65 10.67 1.28
C ASP A 230 6.61 9.71 2.48
N ASN A 231 7.12 8.49 2.28
CA ASN A 231 7.30 7.51 3.33
C ASN A 231 8.78 7.14 3.52
N GLY A 232 9.69 8.05 3.15
CA GLY A 232 11.13 7.86 3.22
C GLY A 232 11.69 6.77 2.29
N TYR A 233 13.00 6.59 2.34
CA TYR A 233 13.71 5.54 1.59
C TYR A 233 13.73 4.20 2.35
N PRO A 234 13.51 3.04 1.71
CA PRO A 234 13.28 2.84 0.27
C PRO A 234 11.79 2.88 -0.13
N SER A 235 10.86 3.28 0.73
CA SER A 235 9.43 3.25 0.37
C SER A 235 9.11 4.12 -0.84
N GLY A 236 9.59 5.36 -0.83
CA GLY A 236 9.28 6.37 -1.83
C GLY A 236 8.13 7.29 -1.42
N GLY A 237 7.77 8.19 -2.32
CA GLY A 237 6.76 9.23 -2.14
C GLY A 237 5.56 9.04 -3.07
N ASN A 238 5.10 10.11 -3.69
CA ASN A 238 3.99 10.07 -4.64
C ASN A 238 4.48 10.13 -6.09
N TYR A 239 3.63 9.72 -7.02
CA TYR A 239 3.80 10.01 -8.43
C TYR A 239 3.10 11.33 -8.79
N TRP A 240 3.83 12.23 -9.44
CA TRP A 240 3.35 13.55 -9.87
C TRP A 240 3.50 13.66 -11.38
N SER A 241 2.39 13.69 -12.13
CA SER A 241 2.44 13.69 -13.60
C SER A 241 3.07 14.94 -14.24
N ASP A 242 3.21 16.01 -13.46
CA ASP A 242 3.84 17.29 -13.82
C ASP A 242 5.31 17.39 -13.37
N HIS A 243 5.83 16.38 -12.66
CA HIS A 243 7.22 16.33 -12.22
C HIS A 243 8.07 15.52 -13.19
N ILE A 244 8.93 16.21 -13.95
CA ILE A 244 9.81 15.58 -14.94
C ILE A 244 11.25 15.73 -14.46
N ALA A 245 11.80 14.65 -13.90
CA ALA A 245 13.16 14.60 -13.38
C ALA A 245 13.89 13.32 -13.83
N SER A 246 15.20 13.25 -13.61
CA SER A 246 15.99 12.05 -13.86
C SER A 246 15.84 11.04 -12.73
N ASP A 247 15.97 9.76 -13.05
CA ASP A 247 16.17 8.64 -12.11
C ASP A 247 17.48 7.96 -12.53
N SER A 248 18.60 8.49 -12.02
CA SER A 248 19.95 8.01 -12.33
C SER A 248 20.76 7.72 -11.06
N LYS A 249 20.19 8.09 -9.91
CA LYS A 249 20.72 7.93 -8.57
C LYS A 249 19.73 7.14 -7.72
N SER A 250 20.23 6.74 -6.56
CA SER A 250 19.46 6.02 -5.55
C SER A 250 19.96 6.37 -4.14
N GLY A 251 19.27 5.83 -3.15
CA GLY A 251 19.59 5.94 -1.73
C GLY A 251 18.82 7.05 -1.03
N THR A 252 19.16 7.29 0.24
CA THR A 252 18.54 8.36 1.03
C THR A 252 18.81 9.74 0.43
N TYR A 253 17.87 10.67 0.61
CA TYR A 253 17.96 12.06 0.21
C TYR A 253 19.30 12.68 0.66
N PRO A 254 20.01 13.40 -0.21
CA PRO A 254 19.63 13.86 -1.56
C PRO A 254 20.03 12.91 -2.71
N GLN A 255 19.88 11.59 -2.55
CA GLN A 255 20.08 10.57 -3.58
C GLN A 255 21.45 10.67 -4.30
N SER A 256 22.51 10.21 -3.64
CA SER A 256 23.89 10.35 -4.12
C SER A 256 24.52 9.08 -4.69
N GLN A 257 23.87 7.92 -4.53
CA GLN A 257 24.40 6.63 -4.98
C GLN A 257 24.12 6.46 -6.48
N ASN A 258 25.00 5.80 -7.21
CA ASN A 258 24.81 5.60 -8.66
C ASN A 258 23.84 4.45 -8.93
N GLY A 259 22.99 4.63 -9.93
CA GLY A 259 22.06 3.60 -10.40
C GLY A 259 20.63 3.96 -10.04
N SER A 260 19.75 3.85 -11.04
CA SER A 260 18.32 4.09 -10.93
C SER A 260 17.64 3.08 -10.00
N ASP A 261 16.62 3.53 -9.30
CA ASP A 261 15.77 2.65 -8.49
C ASP A 261 14.26 2.88 -8.69
N GLY A 262 13.85 3.79 -9.57
CA GLY A 262 12.44 4.13 -9.79
C GLY A 262 11.95 5.26 -8.89
N ILE A 263 12.84 5.93 -8.16
CA ILE A 263 12.60 7.17 -7.43
C ILE A 263 13.39 8.30 -8.12
N LEU A 264 12.72 9.41 -8.41
CA LEU A 264 13.32 10.56 -9.09
C LEU A 264 14.37 11.25 -8.21
N ASP A 265 15.52 11.58 -8.81
CA ASP A 265 16.70 12.17 -8.16
C ASP A 265 16.41 13.54 -7.49
N TYR A 266 15.33 14.22 -7.90
CA TYR A 266 14.91 15.53 -7.40
C TYR A 266 13.57 15.45 -6.68
N ALA A 267 13.50 16.08 -5.51
CA ALA A 267 12.31 16.19 -4.68
C ALA A 267 11.20 17.03 -5.34
N TYR A 268 9.97 16.88 -4.87
CA TYR A 268 8.81 17.65 -5.33
C TYR A 268 8.22 18.53 -4.20
N PRO A 269 7.80 19.77 -4.50
CA PRO A 269 8.09 20.51 -5.73
C PRO A 269 9.58 20.93 -5.79
N ASP A 270 10.11 21.25 -6.98
CA ASP A 270 11.49 21.77 -7.19
C ASP A 270 11.69 23.20 -6.60
N SER A 271 11.37 23.40 -5.32
CA SER A 271 11.37 24.70 -4.63
C SER A 271 11.99 24.61 -3.23
N LEU A 272 12.15 25.75 -2.55
CA LEU A 272 12.73 25.80 -1.19
C LEU A 272 11.84 25.16 -0.11
N SER A 273 10.62 24.72 -0.44
CA SER A 273 9.66 24.09 0.47
C SER A 273 9.32 22.67 -0.02
N LEU A 274 10.33 21.79 -0.03
CA LEU A 274 10.20 20.38 -0.38
C LEU A 274 9.30 19.66 0.61
N TRP A 275 8.34 18.88 0.13
CA TRP A 275 7.53 18.03 1.00
C TRP A 275 7.52 16.55 0.60
N ASP A 276 7.88 16.23 -0.64
CA ASP A 276 8.11 14.86 -1.12
C ASP A 276 9.59 14.73 -1.54
N GLU A 277 10.41 14.14 -0.68
CA GLU A 277 11.84 13.96 -0.93
C GLU A 277 12.16 12.80 -1.89
N TYR A 278 11.18 11.91 -2.14
CA TYR A 278 11.35 10.70 -2.92
C TYR A 278 10.23 10.50 -3.97
N PRO A 279 10.02 11.44 -4.91
CA PRO A 279 8.97 11.29 -5.92
C PRO A 279 9.16 10.02 -6.75
N LEU A 280 8.07 9.30 -7.03
CA LEU A 280 8.12 8.07 -7.84
C LEU A 280 8.28 8.42 -9.32
N ALA A 281 9.12 7.68 -10.04
CA ALA A 281 9.39 7.91 -11.47
C ALA A 281 8.27 7.44 -12.40
N SER A 282 7.30 6.69 -11.90
CA SER A 282 6.21 6.11 -12.69
C SER A 282 4.93 5.95 -11.87
N PRO A 283 3.75 5.97 -12.51
CA PRO A 283 2.49 5.79 -11.82
C PRO A 283 2.39 4.40 -11.22
N ILE A 284 1.68 4.32 -10.11
CA ILE A 284 1.49 3.12 -9.31
C ILE A 284 0.28 2.34 -9.84
N SER A 285 0.50 1.11 -10.27
CA SER A 285 -0.55 0.11 -10.46
C SER A 285 -0.69 -0.71 -9.19
N ILE A 286 -1.90 -0.73 -8.62
CA ILE A 286 -2.19 -1.41 -7.36
C ILE A 286 -2.90 -2.73 -7.68
N VAL A 287 -2.35 -3.84 -7.20
CA VAL A 287 -2.93 -5.17 -7.41
C VAL A 287 -3.17 -5.87 -6.08
N GLU A 288 -4.41 -6.29 -5.86
CA GLU A 288 -4.78 -7.11 -4.72
C GLU A 288 -4.66 -8.60 -5.05
N ILE A 289 -3.93 -9.34 -4.22
CA ILE A 289 -3.70 -10.77 -4.37
C ILE A 289 -4.24 -11.48 -3.13
N SER A 290 -5.19 -12.40 -3.34
CA SER A 290 -5.65 -13.30 -2.28
C SER A 290 -4.80 -14.57 -2.28
N ALA A 291 -4.04 -14.78 -1.21
CA ALA A 291 -3.20 -15.96 -1.01
C ALA A 291 -3.14 -16.29 0.48
N TYR A 292 -2.97 -17.57 0.83
CA TYR A 292 -2.82 -17.99 2.23
C TYR A 292 -3.92 -17.45 3.18
N GLU A 293 -5.17 -17.39 2.70
CA GLU A 293 -6.34 -16.86 3.45
C GLU A 293 -6.22 -15.37 3.84
N LYS A 294 -5.30 -14.63 3.22
CA LYS A 294 -5.10 -13.19 3.39
C LYS A 294 -5.17 -12.48 2.04
N THR A 295 -5.43 -11.19 2.08
CA THR A 295 -5.27 -10.30 0.92
C THR A 295 -4.00 -9.49 1.09
N PHE A 296 -3.17 -9.47 0.05
CA PHE A 296 -1.95 -8.69 -0.04
C PHE A 296 -2.11 -7.63 -1.11
N THR A 297 -1.53 -6.46 -0.87
CA THR A 297 -1.41 -5.40 -1.86
C THR A 297 -0.01 -5.43 -2.45
N ILE A 298 0.09 -5.47 -3.77
CA ILE A 298 1.32 -5.29 -4.51
C ILE A 298 1.23 -3.94 -5.22
N GLU A 299 2.29 -3.15 -5.10
CA GLU A 299 2.43 -1.89 -5.80
C GLU A 299 3.47 -2.05 -6.90
N VAL A 300 3.08 -1.73 -8.13
CA VAL A 300 3.95 -1.76 -9.30
C VAL A 300 4.00 -0.36 -9.89
N MET A 301 5.08 0.36 -9.67
CA MET A 301 5.33 1.65 -10.30
C MET A 301 5.93 1.40 -11.67
N THR A 302 5.18 1.68 -12.74
CA THR A 302 5.62 1.35 -14.11
C THR A 302 5.05 2.32 -15.13
N ASN A 303 5.82 2.56 -16.20
CA ASN A 303 5.38 3.32 -17.37
C ASN A 303 4.57 2.47 -18.38
N SER A 304 4.43 1.17 -18.13
CA SER A 304 3.67 0.23 -18.96
C SER A 304 2.27 -0.03 -18.41
N SER A 305 1.36 -0.52 -19.25
CA SER A 305 0.20 -1.22 -18.72
C SER A 305 0.64 -2.57 -18.12
N VAL A 306 0.14 -2.90 -16.92
CA VAL A 306 0.57 -4.10 -16.20
C VAL A 306 -0.61 -4.86 -15.59
N THR A 307 -0.58 -6.19 -15.72
CA THR A 307 -1.43 -7.12 -14.97
C THR A 307 -0.56 -8.07 -14.18
N VAL A 308 -0.89 -8.32 -12.91
CA VAL A 308 -0.06 -9.14 -12.02
C VAL A 308 -0.84 -10.35 -11.53
N TYR A 309 -0.20 -11.51 -11.56
CA TYR A 309 -0.72 -12.78 -11.05
C TYR A 309 0.25 -13.39 -10.04
N PHE A 310 -0.28 -14.07 -9.04
CA PHE A 310 0.52 -14.84 -8.10
C PHE A 310 0.25 -16.33 -8.23
N ASN A 311 1.31 -17.10 -8.42
CA ASN A 311 1.27 -18.55 -8.40
C ASN A 311 1.75 -19.03 -7.02
N GLN A 312 0.79 -19.33 -6.14
CA GLN A 312 1.08 -19.78 -4.77
C GLN A 312 1.91 -21.08 -4.72
N SER A 313 1.68 -22.02 -5.66
CA SER A 313 2.40 -23.30 -5.70
C SER A 313 3.85 -23.13 -6.15
N ALA A 314 4.09 -22.26 -7.12
CA ALA A 314 5.43 -21.97 -7.63
C ALA A 314 6.16 -20.88 -6.82
N LYS A 315 5.47 -20.22 -5.87
CA LYS A 315 5.95 -19.03 -5.17
C LYS A 315 6.50 -17.99 -6.15
N SER A 316 5.72 -17.70 -7.20
CA SER A 316 6.10 -16.76 -8.24
C SER A 316 5.07 -15.66 -8.45
N LEU A 317 5.57 -14.46 -8.74
CA LEU A 317 4.83 -13.31 -9.20
C LEU A 317 5.04 -13.16 -10.70
N ILE A 318 3.97 -13.08 -11.46
CA ILE A 318 3.98 -13.01 -12.92
C ILE A 318 3.35 -11.68 -13.35
N LEU A 319 4.13 -10.84 -14.00
CA LEU A 319 3.70 -9.56 -14.54
C LEU A 319 3.56 -9.70 -16.05
N PHE A 320 2.39 -9.39 -16.59
CA PHE A 320 2.19 -9.15 -18.01
C PHE A 320 2.23 -7.67 -18.26
N VAL A 321 3.25 -7.22 -19.01
CA VAL A 321 3.50 -5.82 -19.32
C VAL A 321 3.22 -5.57 -20.79
N ASN A 322 2.69 -4.40 -21.12
CA ASN A 322 2.42 -4.01 -22.49
C ASN A 322 2.64 -2.50 -22.69
N ASP A 323 3.56 -2.19 -23.60
CA ASP A 323 4.00 -0.85 -23.96
C ASP A 323 3.44 -0.46 -25.34
N PRO A 324 2.36 0.33 -25.40
CA PRO A 324 1.72 0.66 -26.68
C PRO A 324 2.57 1.57 -27.57
N ASP A 325 3.53 2.30 -26.99
CA ASP A 325 4.30 3.35 -27.67
C ASP A 325 5.71 2.91 -28.11
N GLU A 326 6.04 1.62 -28.04
CA GLU A 326 7.38 1.06 -28.34
C GLU A 326 8.53 1.71 -27.54
N VAL A 327 8.21 2.25 -26.36
CA VAL A 327 9.19 2.79 -25.41
C VAL A 327 9.59 1.68 -24.44
N ASN A 328 10.88 1.57 -24.13
CA ASN A 328 11.36 0.62 -23.12
C ASN A 328 10.65 0.83 -21.78
N GLY A 329 10.25 -0.28 -21.17
CA GLY A 329 9.55 -0.28 -19.90
C GLY A 329 10.51 -0.24 -18.71
N SER A 330 10.00 0.25 -17.60
CA SER A 330 10.62 0.19 -16.28
C SER A 330 9.57 -0.19 -15.26
N CYS A 331 9.97 -0.93 -14.23
CA CYS A 331 9.11 -1.16 -13.08
C CYS A 331 9.88 -1.21 -11.76
N ARG A 332 9.34 -0.53 -10.75
CA ARG A 332 9.66 -0.74 -9.33
C ARG A 332 8.50 -1.51 -8.71
N ILE A 333 8.80 -2.62 -8.03
CA ILE A 333 7.81 -3.55 -7.50
C ILE A 333 8.00 -3.66 -5.99
N LEU A 334 6.97 -3.36 -5.22
CA LEU A 334 6.90 -3.64 -3.78
C LEU A 334 6.20 -4.96 -3.56
N ILE A 335 6.93 -5.94 -3.02
CA ILE A 335 6.44 -7.27 -2.72
C ILE A 335 6.40 -7.44 -1.20
N PRO A 336 5.21 -7.65 -0.59
CA PRO A 336 5.11 -7.94 0.82
C PRO A 336 5.89 -9.20 1.20
N LYS A 337 6.74 -9.12 2.22
CA LYS A 337 7.53 -10.26 2.71
C LYS A 337 6.65 -11.40 3.21
N GLU A 338 5.46 -11.09 3.71
CA GLU A 338 4.47 -12.11 4.10
C GLU A 338 3.91 -12.91 2.92
N LEU A 339 3.93 -12.36 1.69
CA LEU A 339 3.49 -13.05 0.47
C LEU A 339 4.59 -13.95 -0.09
N LEU A 340 5.82 -13.43 -0.17
CA LEU A 340 7.01 -14.13 -0.65
C LEU A 340 8.19 -13.90 0.29
N ILE A 341 8.51 -14.93 1.07
CA ILE A 341 9.56 -14.89 2.09
C ILE A 341 10.91 -15.24 1.47
N VAL A 342 11.88 -14.36 1.66
CA VAL A 342 13.30 -14.62 1.42
C VAL A 342 14.10 -14.44 2.70
N GLU A 343 15.13 -15.26 2.90
CA GLU A 343 16.16 -15.07 3.94
C GLU A 343 17.19 -14.02 3.50
N THR A 344 17.51 -14.00 2.20
CA THR A 344 18.50 -13.09 1.62
C THR A 344 18.06 -12.63 0.22
N LEU A 345 18.42 -11.40 -0.16
CA LEU A 345 18.01 -10.80 -1.44
C LEU A 345 18.50 -11.57 -2.69
N ASN A 346 19.54 -12.38 -2.58
CA ASN A 346 20.04 -13.23 -3.67
C ASN A 346 19.11 -14.43 -3.99
N GLN A 347 18.04 -14.64 -3.23
CA GLN A 347 17.06 -15.68 -3.53
C GLN A 347 16.04 -15.29 -4.59
N TRP A 348 15.95 -14.00 -4.92
CA TRP A 348 15.10 -13.52 -5.98
C TRP A 348 15.67 -13.92 -7.34
N LEU A 349 14.87 -14.62 -8.14
CA LEU A 349 15.19 -14.98 -9.51
C LEU A 349 14.18 -14.31 -10.44
N ILE A 350 14.68 -13.62 -11.48
CA ILE A 350 13.86 -12.84 -12.41
C ILE A 350 14.10 -13.32 -13.82
N TYR A 351 13.03 -13.48 -14.61
CA TYR A 351 13.09 -13.96 -16.00
C TYR A 351 12.20 -13.12 -16.91
N TYR A 352 12.67 -12.83 -18.12
CA TYR A 352 11.86 -12.27 -19.21
C TYR A 352 11.37 -13.40 -20.13
N SER A 353 10.06 -13.40 -20.44
CA SER A 353 9.41 -14.32 -21.38
C SER A 353 9.33 -15.81 -20.98
N ASN A 354 8.73 -16.61 -21.86
CA ASN A 354 8.31 -18.00 -21.60
C ASN A 354 9.46 -19.03 -21.54
N ASP A 355 10.67 -18.64 -21.92
CA ASP A 355 11.86 -19.48 -21.78
C ASP A 355 12.66 -19.02 -20.56
N LEU A 356 12.53 -19.75 -19.45
CA LEU A 356 13.21 -19.50 -18.17
C LEU A 356 14.73 -19.80 -18.25
N SER A 357 15.32 -19.65 -19.44
CA SER A 357 16.70 -20.05 -19.74
C SER A 357 17.73 -18.99 -19.37
N GLU A 358 17.33 -17.71 -19.30
CA GLU A 358 18.19 -16.59 -18.93
C GLU A 358 17.65 -15.83 -17.71
N GLN A 359 18.36 -15.94 -16.60
CA GLN A 359 18.10 -15.16 -15.39
C GLN A 359 18.61 -13.73 -15.57
N ILE A 360 17.84 -12.77 -15.08
CA ILE A 360 18.17 -11.35 -15.11
C ILE A 360 18.49 -10.86 -13.71
N GLU A 361 19.55 -10.08 -13.61
CA GLU A 361 19.88 -9.35 -12.39
C GLU A 361 19.06 -8.05 -12.37
N PRO A 362 18.32 -7.76 -11.29
CA PRO A 362 17.66 -6.46 -11.16
C PRO A 362 18.71 -5.35 -11.12
N GLN A 363 18.36 -4.18 -11.65
CA GLN A 363 19.26 -3.01 -11.58
C GLN A 363 19.41 -2.52 -10.15
N TRP A 364 18.37 -2.70 -9.33
CA TRP A 364 18.41 -2.38 -7.92
C TRP A 364 17.44 -3.29 -7.14
N ILE A 365 17.85 -3.68 -5.93
CA ILE A 365 17.04 -4.49 -5.01
C ILE A 365 17.35 -4.09 -3.57
N HIS A 366 16.31 -3.98 -2.75
CA HIS A 366 16.42 -3.63 -1.32
C HIS A 366 15.22 -4.18 -0.56
N ASP A 367 15.27 -4.17 0.76
CA ASP A 367 14.16 -4.52 1.62
C ASP A 367 14.03 -3.59 2.83
N ASP A 368 12.84 -3.53 3.40
CA ASP A 368 12.59 -2.96 4.72
C ASP A 368 11.97 -4.03 5.64
N ASP A 369 11.38 -3.65 6.76
CA ASP A 369 10.78 -4.62 7.69
C ASP A 369 9.55 -5.36 7.09
N GLN A 370 8.91 -4.80 6.06
CA GLN A 370 7.62 -5.28 5.55
C GLN A 370 7.67 -5.78 4.10
N ASN A 371 8.54 -5.22 3.27
CA ASN A 371 8.53 -5.37 1.83
C ASN A 371 9.93 -5.64 1.26
N THR A 372 9.96 -6.32 0.12
CA THR A 372 11.11 -6.31 -0.81
C THR A 372 10.77 -5.38 -1.97
N TYR A 373 11.74 -4.58 -2.38
CA TYR A 373 11.66 -3.66 -3.49
C TYR A 373 12.59 -4.16 -4.60
N ILE A 374 12.06 -4.30 -5.82
CA ILE A 374 12.82 -4.72 -6.99
C ILE A 374 12.63 -3.68 -8.09
N TYR A 375 13.72 -3.17 -8.65
CA TYR A 375 13.71 -2.28 -9.81
C TYR A 375 14.44 -2.88 -11.00
N LEU A 376 13.82 -2.77 -12.17
CA LEU A 376 14.35 -3.28 -13.43
C LEU A 376 13.79 -2.51 -14.63
N THR A 377 14.56 -2.49 -15.72
CA THR A 377 14.13 -2.02 -17.05
C THR A 377 14.08 -3.18 -18.05
N TYR A 378 13.18 -3.10 -19.01
CA TYR A 378 13.00 -4.09 -20.07
C TYR A 378 12.76 -3.43 -21.43
N LEU A 379 13.04 -4.17 -22.50
CA LEU A 379 12.70 -3.73 -23.86
C LEU A 379 11.18 -3.82 -24.06
N TYR A 380 10.61 -2.91 -24.85
CA TYR A 380 9.18 -2.89 -25.19
C TYR A 380 8.65 -4.18 -25.85
N THR A 381 9.54 -5.06 -26.30
CA THR A 381 9.22 -6.39 -26.85
C THR A 381 8.99 -7.46 -25.78
N ILE A 382 9.38 -7.18 -24.53
CA ILE A 382 9.10 -8.05 -23.38
C ILE A 382 7.65 -7.84 -22.97
N ASN A 383 6.91 -8.94 -22.83
CA ASN A 383 5.50 -8.93 -22.46
C ASN A 383 5.20 -9.72 -21.17
N LYS A 384 6.21 -10.37 -20.59
CA LYS A 384 6.10 -11.19 -19.39
C LYS A 384 7.38 -11.10 -18.57
N ILE A 385 7.24 -10.79 -17.29
CA ILE A 385 8.29 -10.82 -16.28
C ILE A 385 7.85 -11.80 -15.19
N GLU A 386 8.67 -12.78 -14.87
CA GLU A 386 8.41 -13.75 -13.80
C GLU A 386 9.46 -13.61 -12.70
N ILE A 387 8.99 -13.38 -11.47
CA ILE A 387 9.79 -13.19 -10.27
C ILE A 387 9.47 -14.34 -9.32
N LEU A 388 10.45 -15.16 -8.99
CA LEU A 388 10.27 -16.29 -8.07
C LEU A 388 11.35 -16.32 -7.00
N VAL A 389 11.07 -17.08 -5.95
CA VAL A 389 12.00 -17.30 -4.85
C VAL A 389 12.68 -18.66 -5.00
N SER A 390 14.01 -18.64 -5.05
CA SER A 390 14.85 -19.84 -4.96
C SER A 390 14.66 -20.53 -3.62
N GLU A 391 14.19 -21.79 -3.67
CA GLU A 391 14.23 -22.68 -2.51
C GLU A 391 15.66 -23.16 -2.28
N HIS A 392 16.44 -22.43 -1.49
CA HIS A 392 17.68 -23.00 -0.99
C HIS A 392 17.34 -24.12 0.00
N PHE A 393 17.74 -25.35 -0.33
CA PHE A 393 17.82 -26.48 0.59
C PHE A 393 18.93 -26.26 1.64
N THR A 394 18.83 -25.20 2.46
CA THR A 394 19.86 -24.80 3.43
C THR A 394 20.05 -25.85 4.53
N LEU A 395 19.01 -26.65 4.85
CA LEU A 395 19.10 -27.70 5.87
C LEU A 395 19.62 -29.05 5.37
N LEU A 396 19.49 -29.37 4.08
CA LEU A 396 19.84 -30.70 3.57
C LEU A 396 21.34 -30.86 3.33
N MET A 397 22.04 -29.81 2.92
CA MET A 397 23.48 -29.85 2.67
C MET A 397 24.33 -30.09 3.94
N PRO A 398 24.10 -29.40 5.07
CA PRO A 398 24.82 -29.70 6.33
C PRO A 398 24.50 -31.10 6.86
N LEU A 399 23.25 -31.57 6.75
CA LEU A 399 22.84 -32.92 7.16
C LEU A 399 23.47 -34.01 6.28
N LEU A 400 23.56 -33.80 4.97
CA LEU A 400 24.24 -34.70 4.05
C LEU A 400 25.75 -34.74 4.28
N LEU A 401 26.38 -33.58 4.52
CA LEU A 401 27.81 -33.47 4.82
C LEU A 401 28.16 -34.10 6.18
N THR A 402 27.37 -33.86 7.22
CA THR A 402 27.55 -34.50 8.53
C THR A 402 27.29 -36.01 8.46
N GLY A 403 26.25 -36.45 7.73
CA GLY A 403 26.00 -37.86 7.46
C GLY A 403 27.16 -38.54 6.74
N ALA A 404 27.71 -37.92 5.68
CA ALA A 404 28.87 -38.42 4.96
C ALA A 404 30.12 -38.49 5.86
N LEU A 405 30.35 -37.49 6.72
CA LEU A 405 31.46 -37.49 7.68
C LEU A 405 31.34 -38.63 8.69
N ILE A 406 30.13 -38.87 9.22
CA ILE A 406 29.83 -39.97 10.14
C ILE A 406 30.10 -41.32 9.46
N VAL A 407 29.66 -41.52 8.21
CA VAL A 407 29.92 -42.75 7.45
C VAL A 407 31.42 -42.97 7.21
N ILE A 408 32.18 -41.92 6.89
CA ILE A 408 33.65 -42.00 6.72
C ILE A 408 34.34 -42.38 8.04
N LEU A 409 33.92 -41.77 9.16
CA LEU A 409 34.47 -42.07 10.48
C LEU A 409 34.14 -43.51 10.92
N LEU A 410 32.92 -43.99 10.66
CA LEU A 410 32.51 -45.38 10.92
C LEU A 410 33.33 -46.38 10.07
N LYS A 411 33.53 -46.12 8.77
CA LYS A 411 34.39 -46.95 7.90
C LYS A 411 35.84 -47.00 8.41
N LYS A 412 36.41 -45.85 8.82
CA LYS A 412 37.77 -45.81 9.43
C LYS A 412 37.84 -46.60 10.74
N ARG A 413 36.81 -46.55 11.58
CA ARG A 413 36.75 -47.28 12.86
C ARG A 413 36.65 -48.80 12.66
N ILE A 414 35.85 -49.26 11.68
CA ILE A 414 35.74 -50.67 11.31
C ILE A 414 37.09 -51.19 10.78
N LYS A 415 37.77 -50.43 9.90
CA LYS A 415 39.08 -50.80 9.35
C LYS A 415 40.20 -50.89 10.42
N ARG A 416 40.14 -50.06 11.47
CA ARG A 416 41.04 -50.14 12.63
C ARG A 416 40.73 -51.35 13.53
N LYS A 417 39.46 -51.70 13.73
CA LYS A 417 39.09 -52.90 14.50
C LYS A 417 39.53 -54.18 13.79
N THR A 418 39.40 -54.27 12.47
CA THR A 418 39.85 -55.44 11.70
C THR A 418 41.38 -55.57 11.67
N SER A 419 42.14 -54.47 11.62
CA SER A 419 43.61 -54.55 11.69
C SER A 419 44.15 -54.92 13.08
N ASN A 420 43.48 -54.46 14.15
CA ASN A 420 43.84 -54.85 15.53
C ASN A 420 43.44 -56.29 15.86
N TRP A 421 42.38 -56.82 15.23
CA TRP A 421 42.00 -58.23 15.37
C TRP A 421 43.02 -59.16 14.71
N CYS A 422 43.51 -58.84 13.50
CA CYS A 422 44.60 -59.58 12.85
C CYS A 422 45.95 -59.51 13.59
N LYS A 423 46.18 -58.51 14.44
CA LYS A 423 47.39 -58.45 15.30
C LYS A 423 47.25 -59.23 16.60
N ARG A 424 46.04 -59.51 17.08
CA ARG A 424 45.79 -60.27 18.33
C ARG A 424 45.72 -61.78 18.13
N THR A 425 45.61 -62.25 16.89
CA THR A 425 45.60 -63.69 16.53
C THR A 425 46.96 -64.21 16.04
N ARG A 426 48.03 -63.41 16.19
CA ARG A 426 49.43 -63.84 16.03
C ARG A 426 50.17 -63.65 17.35
N LEU A 427 49.86 -64.47 18.35
CA LEU A 427 50.68 -64.76 19.53
C LEU A 427 50.34 -66.17 20.01
#